data_AF-A0A0B2VM54-F1
#
_entry.id   AF-A0A0B2VM54-F1
#
_cell.length_a   1.000
_cell.length_b   1.000
_cell.length_c   1.000
_cell.angle_alpha   90.00
_cell.angle_beta   90.00
_cell.angle_gamma   90.00
#
_symmetry.space_group_name_H-M   'P 1'
#
loop_
_entity.id
_entity.type
_entity.pdbx_description
1 polymer ?
#
loop_
_entity_poly.entity_id
_entity_poly.type
_entity_poly.pdbx_seq_one_letter_code
_entity_poly.pdbx_strand_id
1 'polypeptide(L)'
;MFMPMPTEGKLRSEVKVVDILDKGSGALILSDVTTFDAVSGEKIARQQFAAFQLGAGNFGGFRKSEYEVPSVDPPQRSPDLCVEQKTTPDQAALYRLGSGDLNPLHVDPQFAQMAGFDKPILHGLCSLGFSVRHVLKAFANNDVTLFKAVKARFSNPVIPGQTLCTQMWKEGSRIHFETLEESVSYCEHLVECESSSRMQERLCIGNTLMLPYWLPSANAQYQKCYLALRNDYIMLERIERQLEGQMLSCYIEQTMPLSDEQRVKCDSSLLGSVRELRNASGALIVDNCFQGTAVRIERQCGGLRRCCTAHQTCSDILKRSFLNDAKARRLQTIRKKAKDCEIGLPVKKFELGDTTANVRRENRPSNSDFRSLSHQQHHNSETASPECNNSPSGDRSLSHQQYHKSKTASPDGNSLTGKKSVS
;
A
#
# COMPACT_ATOMS: atom_id res chain seq x y z
N MET A 1 -27.29 -14.04 9.48
CA MET A 1 -28.70 -13.91 9.06
C MET A 1 -29.48 -15.05 9.65
N PHE A 2 -30.51 -14.77 10.44
CA PHE A 2 -31.43 -15.79 10.96
C PHE A 2 -32.55 -16.07 9.95
N MET A 3 -32.94 -15.05 9.17
CA MET A 3 -33.85 -15.12 8.04
C MET A 3 -33.38 -14.15 6.93
N PRO A 4 -33.87 -14.28 5.69
CA PRO A 4 -33.58 -13.31 4.63
C PRO A 4 -34.00 -11.88 5.01
N MET A 5 -33.26 -10.87 4.56
CA MET A 5 -33.69 -9.48 4.73
C MET A 5 -34.95 -9.23 3.89
N PRO A 6 -35.99 -8.59 4.44
CA PRO A 6 -37.12 -8.14 3.65
C PRO A 6 -36.68 -7.02 2.69
N THR A 7 -37.38 -6.89 1.55
CA THR A 7 -37.09 -5.86 0.54
C THR A 7 -37.42 -4.45 1.04
N GLU A 8 -38.34 -4.34 1.99
CA GLU A 8 -38.72 -3.12 2.69
C GLU A 8 -39.21 -3.48 4.10
N GLY A 9 -39.13 -2.55 5.04
CA GLY A 9 -39.60 -2.79 6.40
C GLY A 9 -39.05 -1.79 7.40
N LYS A 10 -39.65 -1.77 8.59
CA LYS A 10 -39.13 -1.02 9.73
C LYS A 10 -38.34 -1.98 10.60
N LEU A 11 -37.10 -1.61 10.91
CA LEU A 11 -36.19 -2.44 11.70
C LEU A 11 -35.88 -1.77 13.03
N ARG A 12 -35.72 -2.57 14.08
CA ARG A 12 -35.26 -2.15 15.39
C ARG A 12 -33.92 -2.81 15.67
N SER A 13 -32.88 -2.01 15.90
CA SER A 13 -31.54 -2.51 16.18
C SER A 13 -31.14 -2.18 17.62
N GLU A 14 -30.67 -3.19 18.34
CA GLU A 14 -30.11 -3.07 19.68
C GLU A 14 -28.59 -3.22 19.60
N VAL A 15 -27.86 -2.25 20.14
CA VAL A 15 -26.39 -2.22 20.10
C VAL A 15 -25.85 -2.45 21.51
N LYS A 16 -24.84 -3.32 21.64
CA LYS A 16 -24.14 -3.57 22.90
C LYS A 16 -22.63 -3.62 22.65
N VAL A 17 -21.86 -2.82 23.39
CA VAL A 17 -20.41 -3.03 23.50
C VAL A 17 -20.21 -4.30 24.32
N VAL A 18 -19.66 -5.34 23.69
CA VAL A 18 -19.47 -6.65 24.32
C VAL A 18 -18.12 -6.77 24.99
N ASP A 19 -17.09 -6.08 24.47
CA ASP A 19 -15.76 -6.08 25.07
C ASP A 19 -14.91 -4.91 24.55
N ILE A 20 -13.84 -4.57 25.27
CA ILE A 20 -12.82 -3.60 24.87
C ILE A 20 -11.44 -4.20 25.12
N LEU A 21 -10.71 -4.50 24.04
CA LEU A 21 -9.43 -5.18 24.10
C LEU A 21 -8.26 -4.21 23.94
N ASP A 22 -7.20 -4.43 24.71
CA ASP A 22 -5.96 -3.68 24.59
C ASP A 22 -5.04 -4.36 23.56
N LYS A 23 -4.70 -3.66 22.47
CA LYS A 23 -3.77 -4.17 21.45
C LYS A 23 -2.41 -3.46 21.51
N GLY A 24 -2.15 -2.67 22.55
CA GLY A 24 -0.93 -1.90 22.78
C GLY A 24 -0.91 -0.60 21.98
N SER A 25 -0.97 -0.67 20.65
CA SER A 25 -1.01 0.54 19.80
C SER A 25 -2.39 1.22 19.75
N GLY A 26 -3.44 0.55 20.24
CA GLY A 26 -4.81 1.02 20.21
C GLY A 26 -5.76 0.11 20.99
N ALA A 27 -7.00 0.55 21.15
CA ALA A 27 -8.10 -0.23 21.71
C ALA A 27 -8.94 -0.85 20.59
N LEU A 28 -9.33 -2.12 20.73
CA LEU A 28 -10.32 -2.75 19.86
C LEU A 28 -11.65 -2.83 20.61
N ILE A 29 -12.63 -2.05 20.17
CA ILE A 29 -13.98 -2.03 20.73
C ILE A 29 -14.83 -3.03 19.96
N LEU A 30 -15.28 -4.09 20.64
CA LEU A 30 -16.16 -5.10 20.08
C LEU A 30 -17.60 -4.74 20.39
N SER A 31 -18.41 -4.60 19.34
CA SER A 31 -19.83 -4.26 19.47
C SER A 31 -20.68 -5.26 18.72
N ASP A 32 -21.69 -5.78 19.41
CA ASP A 32 -22.74 -6.59 18.82
C ASP A 32 -23.95 -5.70 18.50
N VAL A 33 -24.55 -5.94 17.33
CA VAL A 33 -25.82 -5.37 16.93
C VAL A 33 -26.78 -6.50 16.63
N THR A 34 -27.92 -6.53 17.31
CA THR A 34 -29.01 -7.43 16.98
C THR A 34 -30.15 -6.63 16.35
N THR A 35 -30.57 -7.07 15.16
CA THR A 35 -31.63 -6.41 14.40
C THR A 35 -32.87 -7.27 14.37
N PHE A 36 -34.01 -6.67 14.70
CA PHE A 36 -35.33 -7.25 14.72
C PHE A 36 -36.24 -6.56 13.71
N ASP A 37 -37.22 -7.28 13.19
CA ASP A 37 -38.37 -6.66 12.55
C ASP A 37 -39.15 -5.86 13.60
N ALA A 38 -39.48 -4.60 13.31
CA ALA A 38 -40.09 -3.71 14.28
C ALA A 38 -41.58 -4.01 14.53
N VAL A 39 -42.23 -4.77 13.65
CA VAL A 39 -43.67 -5.08 13.74
C VAL A 39 -43.90 -6.41 14.45
N SER A 40 -43.28 -7.48 13.94
CA SER A 40 -43.38 -8.84 14.48
C SER A 40 -42.49 -9.09 15.69
N GLY A 41 -41.40 -8.32 15.83
CA GLY A 41 -40.37 -8.57 16.84
C GLY A 41 -39.43 -9.73 16.51
N GLU A 42 -39.55 -10.34 15.33
CA GLU A 42 -38.69 -11.44 14.92
C GLU A 42 -37.24 -11.00 14.72
N LYS A 43 -36.30 -11.86 15.15
CA LYS A 43 -34.86 -11.59 15.06
C LYS A 43 -34.37 -11.86 13.64
N ILE A 44 -33.90 -10.82 12.93
CA ILE A 44 -33.48 -10.93 11.53
C ILE A 44 -31.98 -11.20 11.41
N ALA A 45 -31.16 -10.41 12.11
CA ALA A 45 -29.71 -10.44 11.94
C ALA A 45 -28.97 -10.20 13.26
N ARG A 46 -27.75 -10.74 13.33
CA ARG A 46 -26.72 -10.35 14.30
C ARG A 46 -25.50 -9.89 13.51
N GLN A 47 -24.96 -8.75 13.87
CA GLN A 47 -23.70 -8.22 13.37
C GLN A 47 -22.76 -8.09 14.56
N GLN A 48 -21.47 -8.34 14.33
CA GLN A 48 -20.42 -8.00 15.28
C GLN A 48 -19.39 -7.18 14.50
N PHE A 49 -19.21 -5.92 14.88
CA PHE A 49 -18.18 -5.08 14.29
C PHE A 49 -17.11 -4.76 15.34
N ALA A 50 -15.87 -4.70 14.89
CA ALA A 50 -14.71 -4.44 15.71
C ALA A 50 -14.10 -3.11 15.26
N ALA A 51 -14.28 -2.07 16.08
CA ALA A 51 -13.72 -0.74 15.80
C ALA A 51 -12.35 -0.62 16.46
N PHE A 52 -11.33 -0.23 15.69
CA PHE A 52 -9.98 -0.04 16.21
C PHE A 52 -9.68 1.44 16.42
N GLN A 53 -9.52 1.84 17.69
CA GLN A 53 -9.16 3.19 18.07
C GLN A 53 -7.64 3.30 18.25
N LEU A 54 -6.98 3.88 17.25
CA LEU A 54 -5.55 4.16 17.27
C LEU A 54 -5.18 5.07 18.46
N GLY A 55 -4.07 4.77 19.11
CA GLY A 55 -3.53 5.55 20.23
C GLY A 55 -4.20 5.31 21.59
N ALA A 56 -5.36 4.65 21.63
CA ALA A 56 -6.10 4.36 22.86
C ALA A 56 -5.71 3.03 23.54
N GLY A 57 -4.51 2.50 23.27
CA GLY A 57 -4.02 1.26 23.88
C GLY A 57 -3.23 1.49 25.18
N ASN A 58 -2.61 0.43 25.69
CA ASN A 58 -1.81 0.40 26.94
C ASN A 58 -2.59 0.74 28.22
N PHE A 59 -3.88 0.43 28.25
CA PHE A 59 -4.72 0.56 29.45
C PHE A 59 -4.73 -0.71 30.31
N GLY A 60 -4.02 -1.76 29.91
CA GLY A 60 -3.85 -3.00 30.68
C GLY A 60 -4.99 -4.01 30.51
N GLY A 61 -5.80 -3.87 29.47
CA GLY A 61 -6.88 -4.80 29.14
C GLY A 61 -6.40 -6.13 28.56
N PHE A 62 -7.32 -7.09 28.44
CA PHE A 62 -7.03 -8.37 27.79
C PHE A 62 -6.79 -8.17 26.27
N ARG A 63 -5.90 -8.98 25.70
CA ARG A 63 -5.60 -8.94 24.25
C ARG A 63 -6.56 -9.77 23.41
N LYS A 64 -7.32 -10.68 24.02
CA LYS A 64 -8.25 -11.61 23.37
C LYS A 64 -9.59 -11.55 24.11
N SER A 65 -10.68 -11.74 23.37
CA SER A 65 -12.03 -11.85 23.92
C SER A 65 -12.59 -13.24 23.67
N GLU A 66 -13.34 -13.78 24.62
CA GLU A 66 -14.18 -14.96 24.40
C GLU A 66 -15.44 -14.64 23.56
N TYR A 67 -15.83 -13.36 23.49
CA TYR A 67 -16.99 -12.89 22.76
C TYR A 67 -16.70 -12.64 21.26
N GLU A 68 -15.42 -12.58 20.88
CA GLU A 68 -15.00 -12.35 19.49
C GLU A 68 -15.29 -13.58 18.63
N VAL A 69 -16.00 -13.39 17.52
CA VAL A 69 -16.10 -14.41 16.47
C VAL A 69 -14.79 -14.42 15.69
N PRO A 70 -13.97 -15.47 15.73
CA PRO A 70 -12.64 -15.45 15.12
C PRO A 70 -12.71 -15.47 13.58
N SER A 71 -11.75 -14.81 12.93
CA SER A 71 -11.47 -15.06 11.52
C SER A 71 -10.76 -16.40 11.34
N VAL A 72 -10.88 -17.00 10.16
CA VAL A 72 -10.21 -18.26 9.81
C VAL A 72 -9.30 -18.00 8.63
N ASP A 73 -8.09 -18.56 8.68
CA ASP A 73 -7.14 -18.46 7.58
C ASP A 73 -7.62 -19.26 6.35
N PRO A 74 -7.27 -18.83 5.12
CA PRO A 74 -7.60 -19.58 3.93
C PRO A 74 -6.85 -20.94 3.89
N PRO A 75 -7.41 -21.97 3.25
CA PRO A 75 -6.71 -23.24 3.01
C PRO A 75 -5.36 -23.04 2.34
N GLN A 76 -4.35 -23.83 2.74
CA GLN A 76 -2.99 -23.78 2.18
C GLN A 76 -2.90 -24.54 0.85
N ARG A 77 -3.73 -24.15 -0.12
CA ARG A 77 -3.80 -24.68 -1.49
C ARG A 77 -4.26 -23.59 -2.45
N SER A 78 -4.12 -23.79 -3.76
CA SER A 78 -4.65 -22.87 -4.77
C SER A 78 -6.17 -22.65 -4.63
N PRO A 79 -6.68 -21.44 -4.93
CA PRO A 79 -8.11 -21.16 -4.90
C PRO A 79 -8.87 -22.00 -5.94
N ASP A 80 -10.09 -22.39 -5.60
CA ASP A 80 -10.98 -23.09 -6.52
C ASP A 80 -11.52 -22.15 -7.60
N LEU A 81 -11.65 -20.85 -7.26
CA LEU A 81 -12.13 -19.81 -8.15
C LEU A 81 -11.55 -18.45 -7.75
N CYS A 82 -11.15 -17.62 -8.71
CA CYS A 82 -11.01 -16.17 -8.52
C CYS A 82 -12.02 -15.45 -9.42
N VAL A 83 -12.77 -14.51 -8.85
CA VAL A 83 -13.65 -13.60 -9.61
C VAL A 83 -13.09 -12.20 -9.51
N GLU A 84 -12.82 -11.62 -10.67
CA GLU A 84 -12.36 -10.24 -10.80
C GLU A 84 -13.52 -9.29 -11.06
N GLN A 85 -13.53 -8.16 -10.36
CA GLN A 85 -14.45 -7.07 -10.63
C GLN A 85 -13.78 -5.72 -10.41
N LYS A 86 -13.75 -4.90 -11.46
CA LYS A 86 -13.29 -3.52 -11.39
C LYS A 86 -14.31 -2.65 -10.68
N THR A 87 -13.85 -1.88 -9.69
CA THR A 87 -14.65 -0.83 -9.05
C THR A 87 -14.63 0.42 -9.93
N THR A 88 -15.67 1.26 -9.83
CA THR A 88 -15.63 2.57 -10.51
C THR A 88 -14.82 3.57 -9.69
N PRO A 89 -14.23 4.61 -10.31
CA PRO A 89 -13.64 5.73 -9.56
C PRO A 89 -14.63 6.40 -8.60
N ASP A 90 -15.92 6.41 -8.94
CA ASP A 90 -16.99 6.97 -8.12
C ASP A 90 -17.61 5.96 -7.14
N GLN A 91 -17.03 4.76 -6.98
CA GLN A 91 -17.64 3.67 -6.22
C GLN A 91 -17.91 4.04 -4.77
N ALA A 92 -16.98 4.78 -4.14
CA ALA A 92 -17.12 5.27 -2.78
C ALA A 92 -18.22 6.35 -2.67
N ALA A 93 -18.33 7.22 -3.67
CA ALA A 93 -19.37 8.25 -3.73
C ALA A 93 -20.78 7.65 -3.89
N LEU A 94 -20.91 6.56 -4.65
CA LEU A 94 -22.17 5.82 -4.76
C LEU A 94 -22.49 5.05 -3.47
N TYR A 95 -21.52 4.31 -2.92
CA TYR A 95 -21.74 3.45 -1.77
C TYR A 95 -22.17 4.23 -0.52
N ARG A 96 -21.57 5.40 -0.26
CA ARG A 96 -21.95 6.25 0.89
C ARG A 96 -23.41 6.70 0.85
N LEU A 97 -23.97 6.94 -0.34
CA LEU A 97 -25.36 7.37 -0.50
C LEU A 97 -26.34 6.24 -0.19
N GLY A 98 -26.04 5.02 -0.67
CA GLY A 98 -26.90 3.86 -0.45
C GLY A 98 -26.77 3.24 0.95
N SER A 99 -25.59 3.31 1.56
CA SER A 99 -25.30 2.69 2.86
C SER A 99 -25.52 3.61 4.06
N GLY A 100 -25.46 4.92 3.87
CA GLY A 100 -25.50 5.91 4.95
C GLY A 100 -24.16 6.16 5.64
N ASP A 101 -23.07 5.50 5.24
CA ASP A 101 -21.73 5.81 5.76
C ASP A 101 -21.15 7.05 5.06
N LEU A 102 -21.39 8.21 5.69
CA LEU A 102 -21.02 9.52 5.18
C LEU A 102 -19.59 9.96 5.55
N ASN A 103 -18.76 9.08 6.11
CA ASN A 103 -17.41 9.43 6.56
C ASN A 103 -16.60 10.14 5.44
N PRO A 104 -16.08 11.36 5.69
CA PRO A 104 -15.35 12.15 4.69
C PRO A 104 -14.09 11.46 4.18
N LEU A 105 -13.50 10.52 4.94
CA LEU A 105 -12.36 9.70 4.52
C LEU A 105 -12.52 9.06 3.13
N HIS A 106 -13.76 8.80 2.71
CA HIS A 106 -14.07 8.09 1.48
C HIS A 106 -14.32 9.01 0.27
N VAL A 107 -14.31 10.33 0.43
CA VAL A 107 -14.61 11.26 -0.66
C VAL A 107 -13.80 12.56 -0.63
N ASP A 108 -13.38 13.03 0.54
CA ASP A 108 -12.63 14.27 0.71
C ASP A 108 -11.11 13.99 0.71
N PRO A 109 -10.35 14.47 -0.31
CA PRO A 109 -8.91 14.27 -0.37
C PRO A 109 -8.15 14.89 0.81
N GLN A 110 -8.60 16.04 1.33
CA GLN A 110 -7.92 16.71 2.44
C GLN A 110 -8.08 15.90 3.72
N PHE A 111 -9.29 15.37 3.97
CA PHE A 111 -9.54 14.52 5.12
C PHE A 111 -8.79 13.18 5.04
N ALA A 112 -8.74 12.57 3.85
CA ALA A 112 -7.97 11.35 3.63
C ALA A 112 -6.47 11.56 3.94
N GLN A 113 -5.89 12.67 3.47
CA GLN A 113 -4.51 13.03 3.74
C GLN A 113 -4.24 13.26 5.23
N MET A 114 -5.15 13.94 5.94
CA MET A 114 -5.07 14.09 7.39
C MET A 114 -5.13 12.75 8.14
N ALA A 115 -5.88 11.78 7.60
CA ALA A 115 -5.99 10.43 8.14
C ALA A 115 -4.81 9.51 7.74
N GLY A 116 -3.83 10.01 6.99
CA GLY A 116 -2.63 9.26 6.60
C GLY A 116 -2.75 8.48 5.28
N PHE A 117 -3.74 8.82 4.44
CA PHE A 117 -3.91 8.23 3.11
C PHE A 117 -3.68 9.27 2.01
N ASP A 118 -2.97 8.90 0.94
CA ASP A 118 -2.69 9.84 -0.16
C ASP A 118 -3.94 10.27 -0.93
N LYS A 119 -4.98 9.43 -0.93
CA LYS A 119 -6.25 9.63 -1.64
C LYS A 119 -7.41 9.03 -0.83
N PRO A 120 -8.66 9.45 -1.09
CA PRO A 120 -9.82 8.79 -0.50
C PRO A 120 -9.85 7.29 -0.80
N ILE A 121 -10.12 6.49 0.23
CA ILE A 121 -10.18 5.03 0.14
C ILE A 121 -11.62 4.56 0.02
N LEU A 122 -11.86 3.42 -0.61
CA LEU A 122 -13.15 2.75 -0.66
C LEU A 122 -13.53 2.22 0.73
N HIS A 123 -14.81 2.27 1.08
CA HIS A 123 -15.32 1.68 2.31
C HIS A 123 -14.98 0.19 2.38
N GLY A 124 -14.40 -0.28 3.49
CA GLY A 124 -14.11 -1.72 3.66
C GLY A 124 -15.36 -2.59 3.50
N LEU A 125 -16.50 -2.13 4.02
CA LEU A 125 -17.80 -2.81 3.86
C LEU A 125 -18.28 -2.85 2.40
N CYS A 126 -17.86 -1.91 1.55
CA CYS A 126 -18.11 -1.98 0.10
C CYS A 126 -17.31 -3.15 -0.50
N SER A 127 -16.00 -3.23 -0.24
CA SER A 127 -15.16 -4.35 -0.69
C SER A 127 -15.66 -5.72 -0.19
N LEU A 128 -16.16 -5.77 1.05
CA LEU A 128 -16.83 -6.97 1.58
C LEU A 128 -18.09 -7.30 0.78
N GLY A 129 -18.91 -6.30 0.43
CA GLY A 129 -20.09 -6.48 -0.41
C GLY A 129 -19.77 -7.05 -1.80
N PHE A 130 -18.68 -6.61 -2.44
CA PHE A 130 -18.18 -7.22 -3.68
C PHE A 130 -17.83 -8.70 -3.48
N SER A 131 -17.04 -8.98 -2.44
CA SER A 131 -16.58 -10.34 -2.13
C SER A 131 -17.75 -11.31 -1.88
N VAL A 132 -18.72 -10.89 -1.07
CA VAL A 132 -19.93 -11.68 -0.77
C VAL A 132 -20.79 -11.88 -2.02
N ARG A 133 -20.93 -10.85 -2.86
CA ARG A 133 -21.65 -10.98 -4.14
C ARG A 133 -20.99 -12.00 -5.08
N HIS A 134 -19.65 -12.04 -5.13
CA HIS A 134 -18.92 -13.05 -5.89
C HIS A 134 -19.18 -14.46 -5.35
N VAL A 135 -19.11 -14.65 -4.02
CA VAL A 135 -19.39 -15.93 -3.36
C VAL A 135 -20.83 -16.40 -3.63
N LEU A 136 -21.81 -15.52 -3.50
CA LEU A 136 -23.23 -15.85 -3.76
C LEU A 136 -23.45 -16.24 -5.22
N LYS A 137 -22.86 -15.51 -6.15
CA LYS A 137 -22.97 -15.83 -7.58
C LYS A 137 -22.32 -17.18 -7.90
N ALA A 138 -21.14 -17.46 -7.33
CA ALA A 138 -20.36 -18.65 -7.64
C ALA A 138 -20.90 -19.92 -6.97
N PHE A 139 -21.36 -19.84 -5.72
CA PHE A 139 -21.66 -21.02 -4.91
C PHE A 139 -23.10 -21.13 -4.44
N ALA A 140 -23.92 -20.11 -4.65
CA ALA A 140 -25.32 -20.09 -4.25
C ALA A 140 -26.28 -19.78 -5.40
N ASN A 141 -25.82 -19.65 -6.65
CA ASN A 141 -26.64 -19.22 -7.79
C ASN A 141 -27.43 -17.93 -7.52
N ASN A 142 -26.85 -17.02 -6.72
CA ASN A 142 -27.51 -15.82 -6.18
C ASN A 142 -28.78 -16.07 -5.33
N ASP A 143 -29.00 -17.28 -4.84
CA ASP A 143 -30.05 -17.58 -3.87
C ASP A 143 -29.67 -17.04 -2.49
N VAL A 144 -30.30 -15.93 -2.10
CA VAL A 144 -30.07 -15.26 -0.82
C VAL A 144 -30.51 -16.08 0.39
N THR A 145 -31.38 -17.08 0.21
CA THR A 145 -31.88 -17.93 1.31
C THR A 145 -30.80 -18.88 1.84
N LEU A 146 -29.80 -19.17 1.00
CA LEU A 146 -28.64 -19.99 1.34
C LEU A 146 -27.58 -19.21 2.14
N PHE A 147 -27.63 -17.87 2.14
CA PHE A 147 -26.68 -17.05 2.88
C PHE A 147 -26.97 -17.07 4.39
N LYS A 148 -26.05 -17.64 5.17
CA LYS A 148 -26.19 -17.72 6.64
C LYS A 148 -25.33 -16.71 7.39
N ALA A 149 -24.04 -16.61 7.06
CA ALA A 149 -23.12 -15.73 7.77
C ALA A 149 -21.90 -15.40 6.93
N VAL A 150 -21.26 -14.27 7.25
CA VAL A 150 -19.94 -13.88 6.75
C VAL A 150 -19.11 -13.33 7.90
N LYS A 151 -17.82 -13.65 7.90
CA LYS A 151 -16.79 -13.04 8.76
C LYS A 151 -15.64 -12.61 7.87
N ALA A 152 -15.14 -11.40 8.07
CA ALA A 152 -14.00 -10.87 7.37
C ALA A 152 -13.12 -10.04 8.32
N ARG A 153 -11.87 -9.85 7.93
CA ARG A 153 -10.92 -8.93 8.55
C ARG A 153 -10.38 -8.04 7.44
N PHE A 154 -10.40 -6.72 7.65
CA PHE A 154 -9.83 -5.77 6.70
C PHE A 154 -8.31 -5.66 6.95
N SER A 155 -7.52 -5.90 5.92
CA SER A 155 -6.05 -5.89 5.98
C SER A 155 -5.46 -4.62 5.37
N ASN A 156 -5.91 -4.25 4.17
CA ASN A 156 -5.38 -3.15 3.39
C ASN A 156 -6.50 -2.27 2.80
N PRO A 157 -6.25 -0.96 2.60
CA PRO A 157 -7.20 -0.08 1.92
C PRO A 157 -7.32 -0.43 0.43
N VAL A 158 -8.48 -0.11 -0.16
CA VAL A 158 -8.72 -0.18 -1.60
C VAL A 158 -8.97 1.24 -2.10
N ILE A 159 -8.40 1.61 -3.24
CA ILE A 159 -8.67 2.88 -3.92
C ILE A 159 -9.80 2.67 -4.93
N PRO A 160 -10.84 3.54 -4.95
CA PRO A 160 -11.88 3.48 -5.98
C PRO A 160 -11.28 3.52 -7.39
N GLY A 161 -11.74 2.63 -8.27
CA GLY A 161 -11.20 2.43 -9.63
C GLY A 161 -10.31 1.20 -9.77
N GLN A 162 -9.82 0.64 -8.65
CA GLN A 162 -9.02 -0.59 -8.64
C GLN A 162 -9.86 -1.86 -8.91
N THR A 163 -9.19 -2.93 -9.33
CA THR A 163 -9.81 -4.24 -9.57
C THR A 163 -9.65 -5.16 -8.38
N LEU A 164 -10.78 -5.71 -7.89
CA LEU A 164 -10.80 -6.70 -6.82
C LEU A 164 -10.79 -8.12 -7.43
N CYS A 165 -9.85 -8.99 -7.04
CA CYS A 165 -9.93 -10.44 -7.24
C CYS A 165 -10.37 -11.09 -5.91
N THR A 166 -11.56 -11.68 -5.89
CA THR A 166 -12.02 -12.51 -4.78
C THR A 166 -11.65 -13.96 -5.04
N GLN A 167 -10.60 -14.43 -4.38
CA GLN A 167 -10.18 -15.82 -4.33
C GLN A 167 -11.09 -16.60 -3.38
N MET A 168 -11.53 -17.79 -3.77
CA MET A 168 -12.52 -18.58 -3.04
C MET A 168 -12.11 -20.05 -2.97
N TRP A 169 -12.32 -20.66 -1.80
CA TRP A 169 -12.10 -22.08 -1.54
C TRP A 169 -13.36 -22.69 -0.93
N LYS A 170 -13.87 -23.76 -1.53
CA LYS A 170 -15.04 -24.49 -1.07
C LYS A 170 -14.64 -25.64 -0.16
N GLU A 171 -15.02 -25.54 1.12
CA GLU A 171 -14.83 -26.58 2.13
C GLU A 171 -16.21 -26.98 2.70
N GLY A 172 -16.84 -27.97 2.07
CA GLY A 172 -18.21 -28.39 2.40
C GLY A 172 -19.23 -27.26 2.20
N SER A 173 -19.88 -26.83 3.28
CA SER A 173 -20.83 -25.71 3.29
C SER A 173 -20.19 -24.35 3.57
N ARG A 174 -18.89 -24.30 3.88
CA ARG A 174 -18.15 -23.05 4.12
C ARG A 174 -17.34 -22.67 2.89
N ILE A 175 -17.52 -21.44 2.44
CA ILE A 175 -16.66 -20.83 1.43
C ILE A 175 -15.67 -19.92 2.15
N HIS A 176 -14.40 -20.28 2.13
CA HIS A 176 -13.32 -19.38 2.52
C HIS A 176 -13.08 -18.41 1.37
N PHE A 177 -12.74 -17.16 1.69
CA PHE A 177 -12.39 -16.19 0.66
C PHE A 177 -11.31 -15.23 1.14
N GLU A 178 -10.53 -14.74 0.19
CA GLU A 178 -9.54 -13.69 0.34
C GLU A 178 -9.71 -12.75 -0.85
N THR A 179 -9.69 -11.44 -0.61
CA THR A 179 -9.87 -10.44 -1.67
C THR A 179 -8.61 -9.62 -1.80
N LEU A 180 -8.06 -9.62 -3.01
CA LEU A 180 -6.82 -8.96 -3.39
C LEU A 180 -7.11 -7.88 -4.45
N GLU A 181 -6.19 -6.93 -4.61
CA GLU A 181 -6.19 -5.98 -5.72
C GLU A 181 -5.39 -6.60 -6.88
N GLU A 182 -6.00 -6.85 -8.05
CA GLU A 182 -5.43 -7.67 -9.15
C GLU A 182 -4.11 -7.10 -9.71
N SER A 183 -4.04 -5.79 -9.90
CA SER A 183 -2.97 -5.15 -10.68
C SER A 183 -1.74 -4.86 -9.82
N VAL A 184 -2.01 -4.41 -8.60
CA VAL A 184 -1.06 -4.20 -7.52
C VAL A 184 -0.55 -5.55 -7.02
N SER A 185 -1.32 -6.64 -7.08
CA SER A 185 -0.86 -7.95 -6.63
C SER A 185 0.44 -8.40 -7.32
N TYR A 186 0.53 -8.40 -8.66
CA TYR A 186 1.74 -8.87 -9.33
C TYR A 186 2.96 -7.98 -9.06
N CYS A 187 2.77 -6.66 -9.04
CA CYS A 187 3.85 -5.72 -8.78
C CYS A 187 4.31 -5.74 -7.31
N GLU A 188 3.41 -5.86 -6.34
CA GLU A 188 3.74 -6.04 -4.92
C GLU A 188 4.46 -7.36 -4.68
N HIS A 189 3.93 -8.46 -5.22
CA HIS A 189 4.54 -9.78 -5.12
C HIS A 189 5.90 -9.80 -5.81
N LEU A 190 6.09 -9.01 -6.88
CA LEU A 190 7.40 -8.84 -7.50
C LEU A 190 8.40 -8.18 -6.56
N VAL A 191 8.03 -7.10 -5.84
CA VAL A 191 8.92 -6.48 -4.85
C VAL A 191 9.29 -7.49 -3.77
N GLU A 192 8.30 -8.19 -3.20
CA GLU A 192 8.55 -9.20 -2.17
C GLU A 192 9.44 -10.34 -2.69
N CYS A 193 9.18 -10.82 -3.90
CA CYS A 193 9.96 -11.85 -4.55
C CYS A 193 11.40 -11.40 -4.76
N GLU A 194 11.63 -10.21 -5.31
CA GLU A 194 12.98 -9.67 -5.56
C GLU A 194 13.76 -9.50 -4.26
N SER A 195 13.13 -8.94 -3.22
CA SER A 195 13.74 -8.79 -1.89
C SER A 195 14.06 -10.13 -1.25
N SER A 196 13.15 -11.11 -1.33
CA SER A 196 13.34 -12.46 -0.80
C SER A 196 14.45 -13.21 -1.54
N SER A 197 14.44 -13.16 -2.87
CA SER A 197 15.46 -13.75 -3.74
C SER A 197 16.84 -13.16 -3.47
N ARG A 198 16.93 -11.83 -3.34
CA ARG A 198 18.18 -11.15 -2.97
C ARG A 198 18.67 -11.59 -1.59
N MET A 199 17.76 -11.77 -0.64
CA MET A 199 18.11 -12.23 0.70
C MET A 199 18.58 -13.69 0.70
N GLN A 200 17.92 -14.59 -0.04
CA GLN A 200 18.37 -15.98 -0.20
C GLN A 200 19.79 -16.05 -0.75
N GLU A 201 20.11 -15.28 -1.80
CA GLU A 201 21.46 -15.26 -2.37
C GLU A 201 22.49 -14.66 -1.40
N ARG A 202 22.11 -13.66 -0.61
CA ARG A 202 22.96 -13.12 0.47
C ARG A 202 23.24 -14.17 1.55
N LEU A 203 22.22 -14.94 1.95
CA LEU A 203 22.37 -16.02 2.92
C LEU A 203 23.27 -17.16 2.39
N CYS A 204 23.18 -17.47 1.09
CA CYS A 204 24.08 -18.40 0.42
C CYS A 204 25.55 -17.95 0.48
N ILE A 205 25.81 -16.68 0.21
CA ILE A 205 27.16 -16.08 0.27
C ILE A 205 27.71 -16.09 1.71
N GLY A 206 26.82 -16.00 2.71
CA GLY A 206 27.20 -15.91 4.11
C GLY A 206 27.98 -14.63 4.39
N ASN A 207 29.00 -14.72 5.24
CA ASN A 207 29.90 -13.60 5.46
C ASN A 207 31.03 -13.57 4.44
N THR A 208 31.01 -12.55 3.59
CA THR A 208 32.19 -12.17 2.83
C THR A 208 32.63 -10.76 3.20
N LEU A 209 33.90 -10.44 2.97
CA LEU A 209 34.46 -9.11 3.21
C LEU A 209 33.66 -8.00 2.50
N MET A 210 33.10 -8.33 1.35
CA MET A 210 32.38 -7.42 0.44
C MET A 210 30.88 -7.34 0.72
N LEU A 211 30.30 -8.35 1.39
CA LEU A 211 28.89 -8.46 1.80
C LEU A 211 28.81 -9.31 3.09
N PRO A 212 29.04 -8.73 4.28
CA PRO A 212 28.96 -9.46 5.53
C PRO A 212 27.50 -9.58 5.98
N TYR A 213 27.01 -10.82 6.09
CA TYR A 213 25.80 -11.16 6.83
C TYR A 213 26.15 -11.50 8.28
N TRP A 214 26.06 -10.51 9.18
CA TRP A 214 25.95 -10.52 10.65
C TRP A 214 26.67 -11.58 11.53
N LEU A 215 27.40 -12.54 11.00
CA LEU A 215 28.04 -13.59 11.78
C LEU A 215 29.47 -13.12 12.13
N PRO A 216 30.01 -13.48 13.29
CA PRO A 216 31.42 -13.24 13.59
C PRO A 216 32.31 -14.06 12.64
N SER A 217 33.43 -13.50 12.19
CA SER A 217 34.51 -14.30 11.62
C SER A 217 35.35 -14.88 12.76
N ALA A 218 35.79 -16.14 12.64
CA ALA A 218 36.76 -16.72 13.56
C ALA A 218 38.14 -16.07 13.45
N ASN A 219 38.42 -15.37 12.35
CA ASN A 219 39.66 -14.63 12.16
C ASN A 219 39.53 -13.23 12.78
N ALA A 220 40.42 -12.95 13.74
CA ALA A 220 40.42 -11.70 14.51
C ALA A 220 40.61 -10.43 13.65
N GLN A 221 41.37 -10.49 12.55
CA GLN A 221 41.55 -9.36 11.64
C GLN A 221 40.26 -9.07 10.87
N TYR A 222 39.63 -10.11 10.30
CA TYR A 222 38.35 -9.97 9.62
C TYR A 222 37.24 -9.52 10.57
N GLN A 223 37.27 -9.97 11.83
CA GLN A 223 36.33 -9.51 12.86
C GLN A 223 36.50 -8.01 13.18
N LYS A 224 37.74 -7.50 13.24
CA LYS A 224 38.01 -6.05 13.41
C LYS A 224 37.48 -5.23 12.22
N CYS A 225 37.75 -5.68 10.99
CA CYS A 225 37.25 -5.01 9.79
C CYS A 225 35.73 -4.98 9.72
N TYR A 226 35.10 -6.09 10.07
CA TYR A 226 33.65 -6.19 10.18
C TYR A 226 33.08 -5.17 11.19
N LEU A 227 33.63 -5.09 12.40
CA LEU A 227 33.16 -4.15 13.42
C LEU A 227 33.31 -2.68 13.00
N ALA A 228 34.36 -2.34 12.24
CA ALA A 228 34.59 -1.00 11.72
C ALA A 228 33.57 -0.61 10.64
N LEU A 229 33.19 -1.56 9.77
CA LEU A 229 32.27 -1.33 8.66
C LEU A 229 30.79 -1.52 8.99
N ARG A 230 30.47 -2.13 10.14
CA ARG A 230 29.10 -2.47 10.56
C ARG A 230 28.08 -1.36 10.30
N ASN A 231 28.41 -0.12 10.68
CA ASN A 231 27.50 1.01 10.56
C ASN A 231 27.31 1.47 9.11
N ASP A 232 28.32 1.31 8.25
CA ASP A 232 28.18 1.58 6.81
C ASP A 232 27.19 0.58 6.17
N TYR A 233 27.25 -0.70 6.56
CA TYR A 233 26.32 -1.72 6.09
C TYR A 233 24.89 -1.52 6.59
N ILE A 234 24.70 -1.10 7.86
CA ILE A 234 23.38 -0.70 8.39
C ILE A 234 22.78 0.43 7.54
N MET A 235 23.59 1.43 7.20
CA MET A 235 23.13 2.55 6.39
C MET A 235 22.79 2.11 4.96
N LEU A 236 23.60 1.24 4.35
CA LEU A 236 23.30 0.66 3.05
C LEU A 236 21.95 -0.08 3.05
N GLU A 237 21.70 -0.90 4.08
CA GLU A 237 20.43 -1.61 4.23
C GLU A 237 19.24 -0.64 4.38
N ARG A 238 19.41 0.47 5.13
CA ARG A 238 18.39 1.51 5.23
C ARG A 238 18.07 2.14 3.87
N ILE A 239 19.09 2.47 3.08
CA ILE A 239 18.91 3.02 1.73
C ILE A 239 18.19 2.02 0.82
N GLU A 240 18.57 0.73 0.89
CA GLU A 240 17.91 -0.33 0.11
C GLU A 240 16.43 -0.47 0.49
N ARG A 241 16.09 -0.45 1.78
CA ARG A 241 14.69 -0.49 2.23
C ARG A 241 13.90 0.74 1.76
N GLN A 242 14.51 1.92 1.74
CA GLN A 242 13.85 3.12 1.21
C GLN A 242 13.62 3.04 -0.31
N LEU A 243 14.58 2.49 -1.06
CA LEU A 243 14.41 2.22 -2.49
C LEU A 243 13.29 1.21 -2.75
N GLU A 244 13.21 0.13 -1.95
CA GLU A 244 12.12 -0.85 -2.05
C GLU A 244 10.76 -0.21 -1.73
N GLY A 245 10.70 0.67 -0.73
CA GLY A 245 9.51 1.48 -0.44
C GLY A 245 9.12 2.41 -1.60
N GLN A 246 10.07 3.11 -2.22
CA GLN A 246 9.80 3.95 -3.40
C GLN A 246 9.36 3.12 -4.61
N MET A 247 9.90 1.91 -4.78
CA MET A 247 9.50 1.01 -5.85
C MET A 247 8.03 0.60 -5.66
N LEU A 248 7.67 0.23 -4.44
CA LEU A 248 6.31 -0.15 -4.07
C LEU A 248 5.33 1.00 -4.30
N SER A 249 5.65 2.21 -3.83
CA SER A 249 4.82 3.40 -4.08
C SER A 249 4.66 3.67 -5.58
N CYS A 250 5.74 3.58 -6.36
CA CYS A 250 5.65 3.76 -7.80
C CYS A 250 4.77 2.69 -8.46
N TYR A 251 4.88 1.43 -8.05
CA TYR A 251 4.00 0.37 -8.54
C TYR A 251 2.54 0.65 -8.22
N ILE A 252 2.21 1.07 -7.01
CA ILE A 252 0.84 1.46 -6.65
C ILE A 252 0.31 2.57 -7.57
N GLU A 253 1.16 3.52 -7.96
CA GLU A 253 0.76 4.66 -8.78
C GLU A 253 0.70 4.39 -10.29
N GLN A 254 1.63 3.61 -10.82
CA GLN A 254 1.88 3.47 -12.26
C GLN A 254 1.33 2.17 -12.86
N THR A 255 0.75 1.31 -12.02
CA THR A 255 0.20 0.04 -12.49
C THR A 255 -1.05 0.28 -13.33
N MET A 256 -1.15 -0.51 -14.40
CA MET A 256 -2.26 -0.50 -15.35
C MET A 256 -2.89 -1.89 -15.41
N PRO A 257 -4.18 -2.00 -15.79
CA PRO A 257 -4.80 -3.30 -16.01
C PRO A 257 -4.04 -4.13 -17.07
N LEU A 258 -3.96 -5.45 -16.86
CA LEU A 258 -3.39 -6.38 -17.83
C LEU A 258 -4.19 -6.37 -19.13
N SER A 259 -3.49 -6.46 -20.27
CA SER A 259 -4.11 -6.70 -21.57
C SER A 259 -4.69 -8.11 -21.66
N ASP A 260 -5.62 -8.35 -22.60
CA ASP A 260 -6.24 -9.67 -22.79
C ASP A 260 -5.19 -10.77 -23.05
N GLU A 261 -4.14 -10.45 -23.81
CA GLU A 261 -3.02 -11.37 -24.05
C GLU A 261 -2.20 -11.67 -22.79
N GLN A 262 -2.03 -10.66 -21.92
CA GLN A 262 -1.34 -10.83 -20.64
C GLN A 262 -2.19 -11.63 -19.65
N ARG A 263 -3.51 -11.44 -19.64
CA ARG A 263 -4.44 -12.18 -18.77
C ARG A 263 -4.39 -13.68 -18.97
N VAL A 264 -4.09 -14.15 -20.19
CA VAL A 264 -3.90 -15.58 -20.48
C VAL A 264 -2.61 -16.14 -19.85
N LYS A 265 -1.58 -15.31 -19.71
CA LYS A 265 -0.24 -15.73 -19.23
C LYS A 265 -0.01 -15.40 -17.75
N CYS A 266 -0.75 -14.45 -17.21
CA CYS A 266 -0.65 -13.93 -15.87
C CYS A 266 -1.82 -14.45 -15.03
N ASP A 267 -1.75 -15.74 -14.69
CA ASP A 267 -2.74 -16.35 -13.82
C ASP A 267 -2.36 -16.20 -12.34
N SER A 268 -3.34 -16.43 -11.47
CA SER A 268 -3.18 -16.32 -10.02
C SER A 268 -2.18 -17.31 -9.41
N SER A 269 -1.75 -18.37 -10.13
CA SER A 269 -0.74 -19.31 -9.63
C SER A 269 0.63 -18.64 -9.49
N LEU A 270 0.93 -17.64 -10.32
CA LEU A 270 2.16 -16.84 -10.21
C LEU A 270 2.25 -16.09 -8.89
N LEU A 271 1.12 -15.69 -8.29
CA LEU A 271 1.10 -15.03 -6.98
C LEU A 271 1.49 -15.99 -5.85
N GLY A 272 1.25 -17.29 -6.04
CA GLY A 272 1.66 -18.34 -5.12
C GLY A 272 3.17 -18.55 -5.04
N SER A 273 3.94 -18.17 -6.08
CA SER A 273 5.38 -18.43 -6.15
C SER A 273 6.18 -17.72 -5.06
N VAL A 274 5.67 -16.60 -4.54
CA VAL A 274 6.31 -15.87 -3.43
C VAL A 274 6.22 -16.67 -2.13
N ARG A 275 5.09 -17.35 -1.90
CA ARG A 275 4.88 -18.21 -0.73
C ARG A 275 5.83 -19.41 -0.75
N GLU A 276 6.12 -19.94 -1.94
CA GLU A 276 7.05 -21.06 -2.15
C GLU A 276 8.52 -20.70 -1.84
N LEU A 277 8.86 -19.42 -1.70
CA LEU A 277 10.21 -19.00 -1.26
C LEU A 277 10.44 -19.24 0.23
N ARG A 278 9.40 -19.61 0.98
CA ARG A 278 9.42 -19.82 2.43
C ARG A 278 8.97 -21.23 2.78
N ASN A 279 9.54 -21.78 3.83
CA ASN A 279 9.10 -23.06 4.39
C ASN A 279 7.83 -22.89 5.26
N ALA A 280 7.30 -23.99 5.78
CA ALA A 280 6.11 -23.98 6.65
C ALA A 280 6.28 -23.15 7.94
N SER A 281 7.52 -22.86 8.38
CA SER A 281 7.80 -21.97 9.52
C SER A 281 7.98 -20.50 9.12
N GLY A 282 7.79 -20.14 7.84
CA GLY A 282 7.96 -18.79 7.31
C GLY A 282 9.41 -18.37 7.04
N ALA A 283 10.39 -19.25 7.26
CA ALA A 283 11.80 -19.00 7.01
C ALA A 283 12.11 -19.14 5.51
N LEU A 284 13.01 -18.28 5.00
CA LEU A 284 13.43 -18.33 3.60
C LEU A 284 14.12 -19.67 3.29
N ILE A 285 13.70 -20.31 2.21
CA ILE A 285 14.35 -21.52 1.69
C ILE A 285 15.65 -21.10 1.01
N VAL A 286 16.79 -21.57 1.53
CA VAL A 286 18.11 -21.30 0.96
C VAL A 286 18.54 -22.52 0.16
N ASP A 287 18.40 -22.43 -1.16
CA ASP A 287 18.70 -23.48 -2.13
C ASP A 287 19.58 -22.94 -3.26
N ASN A 288 20.05 -23.79 -4.17
CA ASN A 288 20.61 -23.35 -5.47
C ASN A 288 21.62 -22.19 -5.37
N CYS A 289 22.52 -22.25 -4.38
CA CYS A 289 23.39 -21.15 -4.01
C CYS A 289 24.43 -20.78 -5.07
N PHE A 290 24.93 -19.54 -4.99
CA PHE A 290 26.05 -19.01 -5.79
C PHE A 290 25.78 -18.91 -7.30
N GLN A 291 24.52 -18.71 -7.67
CA GLN A 291 24.11 -18.53 -9.06
C GLN A 291 24.18 -17.07 -9.50
N GLY A 292 24.33 -16.15 -8.54
CA GLY A 292 24.29 -14.72 -8.75
C GLY A 292 22.88 -14.16 -8.61
N THR A 293 22.78 -12.98 -8.00
CA THR A 293 21.51 -12.36 -7.63
C THR A 293 20.59 -12.13 -8.83
N ALA A 294 21.12 -11.68 -9.97
CA ALA A 294 20.32 -11.43 -11.16
C ALA A 294 19.71 -12.71 -11.74
N VAL A 295 20.48 -13.80 -11.78
CA VAL A 295 20.03 -15.11 -12.30
C VAL A 295 18.95 -15.70 -11.38
N ARG A 296 19.15 -15.64 -10.06
CA ARG A 296 18.15 -16.09 -9.10
C ARG A 296 16.84 -15.29 -9.23
N ILE A 297 16.92 -13.96 -9.26
CA ILE A 297 15.74 -13.09 -9.42
C ILE A 297 15.00 -13.41 -10.72
N GLU A 298 15.70 -13.60 -11.83
CA GLU A 298 15.05 -13.97 -13.09
C GLU A 298 14.29 -15.30 -12.97
N ARG A 299 14.92 -16.31 -12.38
CA ARG A 299 14.33 -17.64 -12.20
C ARG A 299 13.08 -17.59 -11.31
N GLN A 300 13.16 -16.91 -10.17
CA GLN A 300 12.10 -16.92 -9.15
C GLN A 300 11.01 -15.90 -9.43
N CYS A 301 11.36 -14.73 -9.96
CA CYS A 301 10.48 -13.58 -10.07
C CYS A 301 10.18 -13.17 -11.51
N GLY A 302 10.83 -13.77 -12.52
CA GLY A 302 10.65 -13.39 -13.92
C GLY A 302 9.21 -13.49 -14.41
N GLY A 303 8.43 -14.45 -13.89
CA GLY A 303 6.99 -14.57 -14.16
C GLY A 303 6.21 -13.35 -13.67
N LEU A 304 6.37 -13.01 -12.39
CA LEU A 304 5.79 -11.82 -11.77
C LEU A 304 6.24 -10.53 -12.49
N ARG A 305 7.51 -10.45 -12.88
CA ARG A 305 8.07 -9.30 -13.60
C ARG A 305 7.39 -9.06 -14.94
N ARG A 306 7.03 -10.12 -15.67
CA ARG A 306 6.28 -10.03 -16.94
C ARG A 306 4.82 -9.61 -16.73
N CYS A 307 4.28 -9.84 -15.55
CA CYS A 307 2.90 -9.51 -15.17
C CYS A 307 2.77 -8.19 -14.41
N CYS A 308 3.88 -7.58 -13.99
CA CYS A 308 3.88 -6.24 -13.43
C CYS A 308 4.00 -5.19 -14.54
N THR A 309 2.88 -4.59 -14.95
CA THR A 309 2.87 -3.60 -16.05
C THR A 309 3.67 -2.34 -15.72
N ALA A 310 3.77 -1.97 -14.44
CA ALA A 310 4.54 -0.82 -13.97
C ALA A 310 6.06 -1.08 -13.91
N HIS A 311 6.52 -2.33 -14.07
CA HIS A 311 7.89 -2.71 -13.75
C HIS A 311 8.92 -1.84 -14.48
N GLN A 312 8.80 -1.73 -15.80
CA GLN A 312 9.76 -1.00 -16.62
C GLN A 312 9.78 0.48 -16.29
N THR A 313 8.61 1.12 -16.26
CA THR A 313 8.44 2.55 -15.95
C THR A 313 9.04 2.90 -14.60
N CYS A 314 8.69 2.15 -13.55
CA CYS A 314 9.18 2.40 -12.20
C CYS A 314 10.66 2.06 -12.04
N SER A 315 11.16 1.00 -12.69
CA SER A 315 12.59 0.71 -12.74
C SER A 315 13.38 1.88 -13.31
N ASP A 316 12.89 2.50 -14.39
CA ASP A 316 13.57 3.64 -15.02
C ASP A 316 13.49 4.92 -14.19
N ILE A 317 12.36 5.16 -13.50
CA ILE A 317 12.23 6.25 -12.52
C ILE A 317 13.23 6.07 -11.38
N LEU A 318 13.27 4.88 -10.77
CA LEU A 318 14.11 4.62 -9.61
C LEU A 318 15.60 4.58 -9.94
N LYS A 319 15.99 4.14 -11.15
CA LYS A 319 17.38 4.20 -11.62
C LYS A 319 17.93 5.62 -11.57
N ARG A 320 17.09 6.63 -11.82
CA ARG A 320 17.44 8.06 -11.80
C ARG A 320 17.22 8.71 -10.45
N SER A 321 16.83 7.94 -9.43
CA SER A 321 16.52 8.48 -8.11
C SER A 321 17.79 8.81 -7.33
N PHE A 322 17.67 9.86 -6.51
CA PHE A 322 18.73 10.26 -5.58
C PHE A 322 19.15 9.14 -4.61
N LEU A 323 18.21 8.28 -4.21
CA LEU A 323 18.51 7.14 -3.35
C LEU A 323 19.35 6.08 -4.06
N ASN A 324 19.14 5.86 -5.36
CA ASN A 324 19.94 4.93 -6.13
C ASN A 324 21.38 5.43 -6.28
N ASP A 325 21.56 6.73 -6.50
CA ASP A 325 22.88 7.36 -6.50
C ASP A 325 23.56 7.26 -5.12
N ALA A 326 22.80 7.49 -4.04
CA ALA A 326 23.31 7.37 -2.68
C ALA A 326 23.74 5.92 -2.37
N LYS A 327 22.97 4.92 -2.83
CA LYS A 327 23.33 3.50 -2.73
C LYS A 327 24.65 3.21 -3.45
N ALA A 328 24.80 3.68 -4.69
CA ALA A 328 26.01 3.48 -5.48
C ALA A 328 27.25 4.09 -4.82
N ARG A 329 27.15 5.34 -4.34
CA ARG A 329 28.23 6.02 -3.60
C ARG A 329 28.60 5.29 -2.31
N ARG A 330 27.60 4.82 -1.55
CA ARG A 330 27.84 4.07 -0.31
C ARG A 330 28.54 2.74 -0.57
N LEU A 331 28.11 1.99 -1.59
CA LEU A 331 28.77 0.75 -2.00
C LEU A 331 30.23 0.99 -2.38
N GLN A 332 30.53 2.05 -3.14
CA GLN A 332 31.90 2.40 -3.49
C GLN A 332 32.74 2.73 -2.25
N THR A 333 32.17 3.48 -1.30
CA THR A 333 32.82 3.81 -0.02
C THR A 333 33.14 2.56 0.80
N ILE A 334 32.16 1.67 0.94
CA ILE A 334 32.32 0.40 1.65
C ILE A 334 33.44 -0.43 1.01
N ARG A 335 33.44 -0.57 -0.32
CA ARG A 335 34.47 -1.34 -1.04
C ARG A 335 35.87 -0.78 -0.82
N LYS A 336 36.03 0.54 -0.83
CA LYS A 336 37.31 1.18 -0.55
C LYS A 336 37.78 0.90 0.88
N LYS A 337 36.91 1.17 1.86
CA LYS A 337 37.20 0.92 3.28
C LYS A 337 37.49 -0.55 3.57
N ALA A 338 36.81 -1.48 2.92
CA ALA A 338 37.06 -2.92 3.06
C ALA A 338 38.48 -3.29 2.60
N LYS A 339 38.91 -2.78 1.44
CA LYS A 339 40.28 -2.97 0.94
C LYS A 339 41.32 -2.35 1.87
N ASP A 340 41.09 -1.12 2.33
CA ASP A 340 41.99 -0.43 3.25
C ASP A 340 42.14 -1.24 4.55
N CYS A 341 41.06 -1.77 5.10
CA CYS A 341 41.11 -2.60 6.30
C CYS A 341 41.86 -3.92 6.10
N GLU A 342 41.70 -4.55 4.93
CA GLU A 342 42.35 -5.82 4.61
C GLU A 342 43.88 -5.69 4.62
N ILE A 343 44.41 -4.58 4.11
CA ILE A 343 45.85 -4.28 4.15
C ILE A 343 46.30 -3.66 5.48
N GLY A 344 45.44 -3.62 6.50
CA GLY A 344 45.76 -3.19 7.86
C GLY A 344 45.72 -1.67 8.08
N LEU A 345 45.20 -0.88 7.14
CA LEU A 345 45.02 0.56 7.33
C LEU A 345 43.88 0.85 8.32
N PRO A 346 43.99 1.92 9.12
CA PRO A 346 42.94 2.30 10.05
C PRO A 346 41.69 2.77 9.31
N VAL A 347 40.55 2.13 9.59
CA VAL A 347 39.25 2.51 9.02
C VAL A 347 38.39 3.17 10.09
N LYS A 348 37.98 4.42 9.82
CA LYS A 348 37.07 5.14 10.70
C LYS A 348 35.66 4.56 10.61
N LYS A 349 35.11 4.22 11.78
CA LYS A 349 33.72 3.78 11.94
C LYS A 349 32.76 4.89 11.50
N PHE A 350 31.73 4.52 10.74
CA PHE A 350 30.66 5.45 10.38
C PHE A 350 29.78 5.74 11.59
N GLU A 351 29.48 7.00 11.85
CA GLU A 351 28.56 7.40 12.93
C GLU A 351 27.12 7.41 12.42
N LEU A 352 26.24 6.66 13.08
CA LEU A 352 24.82 6.59 12.72
C LEU A 352 24.10 7.85 13.23
N GLY A 353 23.84 8.81 12.35
CA GLY A 353 23.01 9.99 12.63
C GLY A 353 21.60 9.89 12.03
N ASP A 354 20.77 10.91 12.28
CA ASP A 354 19.37 10.98 11.83
C ASP A 354 19.27 11.05 10.28
N THR A 355 18.39 10.21 9.72
CA THR A 355 18.49 9.70 8.34
C THR A 355 18.25 10.74 7.24
N THR A 356 17.48 11.79 7.48
CA THR A 356 17.14 12.81 6.47
C THR A 356 18.22 13.87 6.29
N ALA A 357 19.01 14.17 7.34
CA ALA A 357 20.06 15.17 7.29
C ALA A 357 21.36 14.65 6.63
N ASN A 358 21.65 13.35 6.75
CA ASN A 358 22.91 12.78 6.25
C ASN A 358 22.92 12.56 4.74
N VAL A 359 21.80 12.17 4.11
CA VAL A 359 21.77 12.02 2.65
C VAL A 359 21.96 13.38 1.97
N ARG A 360 21.45 14.48 2.56
CA ARG A 360 21.73 15.85 2.10
C ARG A 360 23.18 16.31 2.37
N ARG A 361 23.81 15.88 3.47
CA ARG A 361 25.19 16.26 3.83
C ARG A 361 26.27 15.60 2.98
N GLU A 362 26.02 14.39 2.46
CA GLU A 362 27.01 13.68 1.61
C GLU A 362 27.18 14.27 0.20
N ASN A 363 26.39 15.30 -0.17
CA ASN A 363 26.41 15.91 -1.50
C ASN A 363 26.60 17.45 -1.49
N ARG A 364 27.36 18.02 -0.54
CA ARG A 364 27.94 19.36 -0.81
C ARG A 364 29.08 19.17 -1.82
N PRO A 365 29.06 19.81 -3.00
CA PRO A 365 30.22 19.83 -3.87
C PRO A 365 31.41 20.42 -3.09
N SER A 366 32.60 19.85 -3.25
CA SER A 366 33.81 20.55 -2.83
C SER A 366 33.92 21.87 -3.61
N ASN A 367 34.30 22.95 -2.92
CA ASN A 367 34.49 24.29 -3.49
C ASN A 367 35.54 24.37 -4.62
N SER A 368 36.13 23.25 -5.04
CA SER A 368 37.07 23.13 -6.15
C SER A 368 36.42 23.10 -7.53
N ASP A 369 35.14 22.72 -7.63
CA ASP A 369 34.54 22.39 -8.93
C ASP A 369 33.75 23.56 -9.57
N PHE A 370 33.68 24.71 -8.89
CA PHE A 370 32.97 25.90 -9.39
C PHE A 370 33.81 26.82 -10.29
N ARG A 371 35.10 26.55 -10.49
CA ARG A 371 36.00 27.43 -11.28
C ARG A 371 36.13 27.08 -12.76
N SER A 372 35.53 26.01 -13.25
CA SER A 372 35.67 25.59 -14.66
C SER A 372 34.46 25.87 -15.55
N LEU A 373 33.34 26.37 -15.02
CA LEU A 373 32.10 26.59 -15.78
C LEU A 373 31.72 28.06 -16.01
N SER A 374 32.44 29.02 -15.44
CA SER A 374 32.13 30.45 -15.59
C SER A 374 32.77 31.13 -16.82
N HIS A 375 33.51 30.40 -17.67
CA HIS A 375 34.25 31.00 -18.80
C HIS A 375 33.67 30.74 -20.20
N GLN A 376 32.51 30.08 -20.33
CA GLN A 376 31.93 29.76 -21.65
C GLN A 376 30.61 30.46 -22.01
N GLN A 377 30.06 31.35 -21.18
CA GLN A 377 28.75 31.97 -21.45
C GLN A 377 28.75 33.49 -21.71
N HIS A 378 29.92 34.12 -21.82
CA HIS A 378 30.02 35.52 -22.27
C HIS A 378 30.66 35.62 -23.65
N HIS A 379 30.00 35.06 -24.66
CA HIS A 379 30.13 35.50 -26.06
C HIS A 379 28.99 34.89 -26.87
N ASN A 380 27.87 35.62 -26.95
CA ASN A 380 27.10 35.87 -28.17
C ASN A 380 25.79 36.56 -27.77
N SER A 381 25.81 37.88 -27.90
CA SER A 381 24.66 38.78 -27.84
C SER A 381 23.94 38.81 -29.19
N GLU A 382 22.64 39.14 -29.13
CA GLU A 382 21.87 39.92 -30.11
C GLU A 382 21.58 39.30 -31.50
N THR A 383 20.29 39.13 -31.85
CA THR A 383 19.56 39.98 -32.81
C THR A 383 18.20 39.39 -33.26
N ALA A 384 17.19 40.27 -33.28
CA ALA A 384 16.05 40.41 -34.21
C ALA A 384 15.08 39.23 -34.53
N SER A 385 13.79 39.50 -34.28
CA SER A 385 12.64 38.87 -34.96
C SER A 385 12.03 39.85 -35.97
N PRO A 386 11.55 39.38 -37.14
CA PRO A 386 10.50 40.07 -37.88
C PRO A 386 9.33 39.19 -38.35
N GLU A 387 8.13 39.78 -38.20
CA GLU A 387 6.99 39.91 -39.14
C GLU A 387 6.10 38.75 -39.63
N CYS A 388 4.89 39.19 -40.00
CA CYS A 388 3.59 38.51 -40.10
C CYS A 388 3.11 38.18 -41.54
N ASN A 389 1.95 37.50 -41.59
CA ASN A 389 0.81 37.58 -42.53
C ASN A 389 0.67 36.56 -43.68
N ASN A 390 -0.45 35.80 -43.67
CA ASN A 390 -1.65 36.14 -44.47
C ASN A 390 -2.89 35.25 -44.15
N SER A 391 -4.06 35.90 -44.22
CA SER A 391 -5.47 35.54 -43.90
C SER A 391 -6.20 34.86 -45.10
N PRO A 392 -7.58 34.77 -45.26
CA PRO A 392 -8.72 35.26 -44.43
C PRO A 392 -10.07 34.44 -44.39
N SER A 393 -11.04 35.06 -43.67
CA SER A 393 -12.54 35.00 -43.75
C SER A 393 -13.28 33.97 -42.86
N GLY A 394 -14.36 34.29 -42.12
CA GLY A 394 -15.10 35.54 -41.89
C GLY A 394 -16.22 35.39 -40.82
N ASP A 395 -16.50 36.52 -40.14
CA ASP A 395 -17.81 37.05 -39.72
C ASP A 395 -18.81 36.23 -38.86
N ARG A 396 -19.00 36.62 -37.57
CA ARG A 396 -20.17 37.37 -37.05
C ARG A 396 -20.24 37.38 -35.52
N SER A 397 -20.54 38.57 -35.00
CA SER A 397 -20.79 38.94 -33.62
C SER A 397 -22.30 38.99 -33.28
N LEU A 398 -22.61 39.15 -31.97
CA LEU A 398 -23.81 39.68 -31.27
C LEU A 398 -24.07 38.80 -30.03
N SER A 399 -24.38 39.25 -28.81
CA SER A 399 -24.60 40.57 -28.19
C SER A 399 -24.90 40.36 -26.69
N HIS A 400 -24.51 41.33 -25.83
CA HIS A 400 -25.17 41.87 -24.61
C HIS A 400 -26.01 40.98 -23.66
N GLN A 401 -26.05 41.14 -22.32
CA GLN A 401 -26.12 42.37 -21.53
C GLN A 401 -25.94 42.09 -20.02
N GLN A 402 -25.33 43.03 -19.30
CA GLN A 402 -25.29 43.14 -17.84
C GLN A 402 -26.53 43.86 -17.30
N TYR A 403 -26.91 43.62 -16.03
CA TYR A 403 -27.66 44.58 -15.20
C TYR A 403 -27.19 44.58 -13.73
N HIS A 404 -27.17 45.78 -13.15
CA HIS A 404 -26.64 46.17 -11.84
C HIS A 404 -27.76 46.40 -10.77
N LYS A 405 -27.44 46.04 -9.52
CA LYS A 405 -27.79 46.59 -8.16
C LYS A 405 -28.93 47.62 -7.93
N SER A 406 -29.68 47.39 -6.83
CA SER A 406 -29.87 48.29 -5.63
C SER A 406 -30.77 47.58 -4.56
N LYS A 407 -30.36 47.40 -3.28
CA LYS A 407 -30.61 48.22 -2.03
C LYS A 407 -32.11 48.50 -1.76
N THR A 408 -32.76 48.30 -0.60
CA THR A 408 -32.44 48.34 0.86
C THR A 408 -33.62 47.80 1.69
N ALA A 409 -33.41 47.22 2.88
CA ALA A 409 -34.12 47.53 4.16
C ALA A 409 -33.89 46.46 5.26
N SER A 410 -33.43 46.92 6.43
CA SER A 410 -33.57 46.34 7.78
C SER A 410 -34.40 47.35 8.60
N PRO A 411 -34.95 47.07 9.82
CA PRO A 411 -34.45 46.14 10.85
C PRO A 411 -35.53 45.34 11.61
N ASP A 412 -35.09 44.34 12.40
CA ASP A 412 -35.45 44.24 13.82
C ASP A 412 -34.68 43.08 14.47
N GLY A 413 -34.18 43.35 15.68
CA GLY A 413 -33.30 42.46 16.41
C GLY A 413 -34.02 41.42 17.24
N ASN A 414 -33.31 40.34 17.55
CA ASN A 414 -33.15 39.95 18.94
C ASN A 414 -31.90 39.09 19.10
N SER A 415 -31.04 39.53 20.02
CA SER A 415 -29.90 38.77 20.51
C SER A 415 -30.43 37.64 21.40
N LEU A 416 -29.90 36.43 21.27
CA LEU A 416 -29.75 35.53 22.41
C LEU A 416 -28.58 34.58 22.15
N THR A 417 -27.67 34.62 23.11
CA THR A 417 -26.43 33.87 23.26
C THR A 417 -26.71 32.41 23.62
N GLY A 418 -25.88 31.45 23.19
CA GLY A 418 -26.09 30.06 23.61
C GLY A 418 -25.17 28.99 23.02
N LYS A 419 -23.93 28.98 23.52
CA LYS A 419 -22.99 27.84 23.69
C LYS A 419 -23.32 26.45 23.10
N LYS A 420 -22.35 25.98 22.31
CA LYS A 420 -21.77 24.62 22.25
C LYS A 420 -22.25 23.61 23.32
N SER A 421 -22.71 22.46 22.84
CA SER A 421 -22.42 21.15 23.43
C SER A 421 -22.49 20.08 22.33
N VAL A 422 -21.35 19.41 22.11
CA VAL A 422 -21.20 18.23 21.27
C VAL A 422 -21.31 17.01 22.19
N SER A 423 -22.09 16.02 21.77
CA SER A 423 -22.16 14.66 22.32
C SER A 423 -21.96 13.67 21.19
#